data_AF-Q4CTX5-F1
#
_entry.id   AF-Q4CTX5-F1
#
_cell.length_a   1.000
_cell.length_b   1.000
_cell.length_c   1.000
_cell.angle_alpha   90.00
_cell.angle_beta   90.00
_cell.angle_gamma   90.00
#
_symmetry.space_group_name_H-M   'P 1'
#
loop_
_entity.id
_entity.type
_entity.pdbx_description
1 polymer ?
#
loop_
_entity_poly.entity_id
_entity_poly.type
_entity_poly.pdbx_seq_one_letter_code
_entity_poly.pdbx_strand_id
1 'polypeptide(L)'
;MVSFLFLACVFIMFQLFFPFYFAAATRLNSFTVVVLEDQAAEALRKAPDGAFLQTPSYLVQLSSHWTVVERNVFGGDSPDEEEKGGQMLHCRLPRPQTQEMVASLEKSYMKFHQGRVRAAIWKWLLDLTHRDGCVFGDGEGTLTGVSEWYLFCPHGLIRKVNRTAVAALYDVSPSELPRVVKKLVQRYRGSGEKMGCGNALDKWTSVIGKYKKHTTQPYWDANRRAWGLTYPNDRVCVTGRVNASAEGETKRREDTRVEAGREMWETVVRLYCRRGRGSSPLQEWTVTEVRQSCLYEIVLLSPVVCEWEQRMEHLGVNPIPCIVV
;
A
#
# COMPACT_ATOMS: atom_id res chain seq x y z
N MET A 1 11.03 -42.65 -10.69
CA MET A 1 10.70 -41.20 -10.79
C MET A 1 9.48 -40.80 -9.92
N VAL A 2 9.22 -41.49 -8.79
CA VAL A 2 7.97 -41.30 -8.01
C VAL A 2 8.13 -40.29 -6.84
N SER A 3 9.35 -39.79 -6.59
CA SER A 3 9.62 -38.95 -5.41
C SER A 3 9.22 -37.48 -5.54
N PHE A 4 9.03 -36.95 -6.77
CA PHE A 4 8.73 -35.53 -6.96
C PHE A 4 7.24 -35.20 -6.83
N LEU A 5 6.35 -36.14 -7.15
CA LEU A 5 4.90 -35.94 -7.02
C LEU A 5 4.46 -35.85 -5.56
N PHE A 6 5.09 -36.60 -4.65
CA PHE A 6 4.79 -36.55 -3.22
C PHE A 6 5.17 -35.19 -2.60
N LEU A 7 6.33 -34.63 -2.96
CA LEU A 7 6.74 -33.30 -2.44
C LEU A 7 5.82 -32.17 -2.94
N ALA A 8 5.39 -32.23 -4.20
CA ALA A 8 4.46 -31.25 -4.75
C ALA A 8 3.09 -31.31 -4.06
N CYS A 9 2.56 -32.51 -3.79
CA CYS A 9 1.32 -32.67 -3.04
C CYS A 9 1.44 -32.16 -1.60
N VAL A 10 2.55 -32.41 -0.90
CA VAL A 10 2.75 -31.88 0.46
C VAL A 10 2.83 -30.35 0.45
N PHE A 11 3.45 -29.72 -0.55
CA PHE A 11 3.48 -28.26 -0.66
C PHE A 11 2.12 -27.65 -0.98
N ILE A 12 1.33 -28.29 -1.85
CA ILE A 12 -0.04 -27.84 -2.17
C ILE A 12 -0.95 -28.03 -0.96
N MET A 13 -0.81 -29.14 -0.23
CA MET A 13 -1.50 -29.36 1.05
C MET A 13 -1.05 -28.32 2.09
N PHE A 14 0.24 -28.03 2.21
CA PHE A 14 0.71 -27.00 3.15
C PHE A 14 0.17 -25.61 2.79
N GLN A 15 -0.02 -25.30 1.50
CA GLN A 15 -0.66 -24.05 1.07
C GLN A 15 -2.19 -24.04 1.22
N LEU A 16 -2.84 -25.20 1.14
CA LEU A 16 -4.29 -25.36 1.35
C LEU A 16 -4.68 -25.45 2.83
N PHE A 17 -3.80 -25.99 3.69
CA PHE A 17 -4.03 -26.19 5.12
C PHE A 17 -3.43 -25.09 6.00
N PHE A 18 -2.52 -24.26 5.48
CA PHE A 18 -2.06 -23.05 6.16
C PHE A 18 -2.40 -21.78 5.36
N PRO A 19 -3.68 -21.48 5.05
CA PRO A 19 -4.04 -20.08 5.07
C PRO A 19 -3.69 -19.61 6.48
N PHE A 20 -2.78 -18.66 6.62
CA PHE A 20 -2.63 -17.94 7.87
C PHE A 20 -4.03 -17.44 8.25
N TYR A 21 -4.68 -18.16 9.17
CA TYR A 21 -5.95 -17.84 9.80
C TYR A 21 -5.74 -16.62 10.70
N PHE A 22 -5.35 -15.49 10.11
CA PHE A 22 -5.92 -14.26 10.60
C PHE A 22 -7.29 -14.21 9.95
N ALA A 23 -8.31 -14.55 10.75
CA ALA A 23 -9.68 -14.14 10.51
C ALA A 23 -9.66 -12.61 10.35
N ALA A 24 -9.38 -12.16 9.12
CA ALA A 24 -9.36 -10.77 8.75
C ALA A 24 -10.83 -10.36 8.68
N ALA A 25 -11.34 -10.03 9.85
CA ALA A 25 -12.67 -9.59 10.07
C ALA A 25 -12.71 -8.12 9.58
N THR A 26 -12.75 -7.94 8.26
CA THR A 26 -12.49 -6.68 7.52
C THR A 26 -13.69 -5.74 7.41
N ARG A 27 -14.79 -6.03 8.12
CA ARG A 27 -16.03 -5.25 8.04
C ARG A 27 -16.26 -4.48 9.34
N LEU A 28 -16.99 -3.37 9.23
CA LEU A 28 -17.57 -2.70 10.40
C LEU A 28 -18.31 -3.75 11.24
N ASN A 29 -18.07 -3.74 12.55
CA ASN A 29 -18.66 -4.69 13.50
C ASN A 29 -18.24 -6.15 13.26
N SER A 30 -17.00 -6.37 12.88
CA SER A 30 -16.43 -7.69 12.91
C SER A 30 -16.05 -8.10 14.35
N PHE A 31 -16.10 -9.39 14.68
CA PHE A 31 -15.90 -9.86 16.06
C PHE A 31 -14.68 -10.78 16.17
N THR A 32 -13.95 -10.65 17.26
CA THR A 32 -12.84 -11.54 17.61
C THR A 32 -12.89 -11.87 19.09
N VAL A 33 -12.69 -13.13 19.47
CA VAL A 33 -12.70 -13.54 20.88
C VAL A 33 -11.34 -13.28 21.50
N VAL A 34 -11.32 -12.59 22.64
CA VAL A 34 -10.09 -12.25 23.37
C VAL A 34 -10.20 -12.79 24.78
N VAL A 35 -9.40 -13.80 25.11
CA VAL A 35 -9.30 -14.31 26.48
C VAL A 35 -8.41 -13.37 27.29
N LEU A 36 -8.94 -12.87 28.41
CA LEU A 36 -8.27 -11.97 29.32
C LEU A 36 -7.76 -12.71 30.55
N GLU A 37 -6.60 -12.30 31.03
CA GLU A 37 -5.94 -12.84 32.21
C GLU A 37 -5.77 -11.73 33.27
N ASP A 38 -5.49 -12.14 34.51
CA ASP A 38 -5.08 -11.29 35.62
C ASP A 38 -5.94 -10.02 35.83
N GLN A 39 -5.31 -8.85 35.83
CA GLN A 39 -5.92 -7.55 36.09
C GLN A 39 -6.98 -7.18 35.04
N ALA A 40 -6.81 -7.61 33.79
CA ALA A 40 -7.78 -7.34 32.73
C ALA A 40 -9.06 -8.17 32.92
N ALA A 41 -8.93 -9.41 33.39
CA ALA A 41 -10.07 -10.24 33.76
C ALA A 41 -10.87 -9.60 34.92
N GLU A 42 -10.17 -9.09 35.93
CA GLU A 42 -10.82 -8.40 37.06
C GLU A 42 -11.49 -7.08 36.66
N ALA A 43 -10.85 -6.31 35.78
CA ALA A 43 -11.44 -5.11 35.19
C ALA A 43 -12.71 -5.44 34.40
N LEU A 44 -12.73 -6.53 33.63
CA LEU A 44 -13.91 -6.98 32.88
C LEU A 44 -15.09 -7.31 33.80
N ARG A 45 -14.83 -8.01 34.91
CA ARG A 45 -15.86 -8.38 35.90
C ARG A 45 -16.50 -7.17 36.56
N LYS A 46 -15.69 -6.16 36.90
CA LYS A 46 -16.13 -4.96 37.64
C LYS A 46 -16.62 -3.82 36.76
N ALA A 47 -16.37 -3.87 35.45
CA ALA A 47 -16.71 -2.77 34.56
C ALA A 47 -18.24 -2.50 34.52
N PRO A 48 -18.71 -1.26 34.61
CA PRO A 48 -20.13 -0.96 34.40
C PRO A 48 -20.53 -1.10 32.92
N ASP A 49 -21.82 -1.12 32.62
CA ASP A 49 -22.31 -1.04 31.24
C ASP A 49 -21.83 0.25 30.56
N GLY A 50 -21.44 0.15 29.29
CA GLY A 50 -20.88 1.25 28.52
C GLY A 50 -19.43 1.60 28.84
N ALA A 51 -18.78 0.91 29.78
CA ALA A 51 -17.37 1.10 30.08
C ALA A 51 -16.48 0.71 28.90
N PHE A 52 -15.39 1.47 28.70
CA PHE A 52 -14.37 1.12 27.73
C PHE A 52 -13.31 0.23 28.37
N LEU A 53 -13.01 -0.89 27.73
CA LEU A 53 -11.93 -1.79 28.09
C LEU A 53 -10.86 -1.79 26.99
N GLN A 54 -9.62 -1.50 27.38
CA GLN A 54 -8.48 -1.63 26.48
C GLN A 54 -7.92 -3.05 26.60
N THR A 55 -7.92 -3.77 25.48
CA THR A 55 -7.17 -5.02 25.30
C THR A 55 -5.87 -4.71 24.54
N PRO A 56 -4.88 -5.62 24.48
CA PRO A 56 -3.60 -5.34 23.80
C PRO A 56 -3.76 -4.86 22.35
N SER A 57 -4.79 -5.31 21.65
CA SER A 57 -5.00 -5.02 20.23
C SER A 57 -6.25 -4.18 19.92
N TYR A 58 -7.17 -4.01 20.88
CA TYR A 58 -8.50 -3.45 20.62
C TYR A 58 -9.01 -2.58 21.78
N LEU A 59 -9.80 -1.56 21.48
CA LEU A 59 -10.58 -0.79 22.44
C LEU A 59 -12.06 -1.15 22.27
N VAL A 60 -12.73 -1.55 23.35
CA VAL A 60 -14.11 -2.04 23.28
C VAL A 60 -15.01 -1.36 24.28
N GLN A 61 -16.22 -1.01 23.83
CA GLN A 61 -17.28 -0.57 24.72
C GLN A 61 -18.11 -1.79 25.17
N LEU A 62 -18.18 -2.04 26.47
CA LEU A 62 -18.85 -3.21 27.01
C LEU A 62 -20.37 -3.01 27.10
N SER A 63 -21.15 -4.03 26.78
CA SER A 63 -22.57 -4.09 27.14
C SER A 63 -22.76 -4.70 28.53
N SER A 64 -23.95 -4.64 29.12
CA SER A 64 -24.27 -5.38 30.36
C SER A 64 -24.41 -6.91 30.16
N HIS A 65 -24.45 -7.38 28.92
CA HIS A 65 -24.79 -8.77 28.60
C HIS A 65 -23.57 -9.69 28.70
N TRP A 66 -23.75 -10.77 29.45
CA TRP A 66 -22.80 -11.87 29.52
C TRP A 66 -23.32 -13.06 28.73
N THR A 67 -22.40 -13.77 28.09
CA THR A 67 -22.67 -15.03 27.41
C THR A 67 -21.58 -16.03 27.77
N VAL A 68 -21.90 -17.32 27.71
CA VAL A 68 -20.94 -18.40 27.90
C VAL A 68 -20.76 -19.09 26.57
N VAL A 69 -19.51 -19.29 26.18
CA VAL A 69 -19.16 -19.94 24.92
C VAL A 69 -18.08 -20.99 25.17
N GLU A 70 -18.15 -22.10 24.44
CA GLU A 70 -17.13 -23.13 24.51
C GLU A 70 -15.96 -22.76 23.61
N ARG A 71 -14.73 -22.84 24.12
CA ARG A 71 -13.51 -22.44 23.38
C ARG A 71 -13.35 -23.15 22.03
N ASN A 72 -13.77 -24.41 21.96
CA ASN A 72 -13.68 -25.26 20.76
C ASN A 72 -14.53 -24.74 19.59
N VAL A 73 -15.48 -23.83 19.83
CA VAL A 73 -16.38 -23.30 18.79
C VAL A 73 -15.70 -22.25 17.89
N PHE A 74 -14.60 -21.63 18.33
CA PHE A 74 -13.99 -20.49 17.61
C PHE A 74 -12.72 -20.79 16.81
N GLY A 75 -12.08 -21.95 17.00
CA GLY A 75 -10.82 -22.29 16.36
C GLY A 75 -10.88 -23.68 15.73
N GLY A 76 -10.78 -23.76 14.40
CA GLY A 76 -10.65 -25.02 13.67
C GLY A 76 -9.24 -25.64 13.75
N ASP A 77 -8.48 -25.40 14.82
CA ASP A 77 -7.10 -25.85 14.95
C ASP A 77 -6.95 -26.94 16.03
N SER A 78 -6.72 -28.15 15.52
CA SER A 78 -6.23 -29.41 16.13
C SER A 78 -7.25 -30.34 16.82
N PRO A 79 -7.37 -31.61 16.35
CA PRO A 79 -8.22 -32.65 16.96
C PRO A 79 -7.57 -33.39 18.15
N ASP A 80 -6.43 -32.94 18.68
CA ASP A 80 -5.70 -33.67 19.74
C ASP A 80 -6.05 -33.24 21.19
N GLU A 81 -7.12 -32.46 21.40
CA GLU A 81 -7.68 -32.19 22.73
C GLU A 81 -9.09 -32.78 22.92
N GLU A 82 -9.33 -34.03 22.50
CA GLU A 82 -10.58 -34.75 22.83
C GLU A 82 -10.67 -35.19 24.32
N GLU A 83 -9.59 -35.11 25.12
CA GLU A 83 -9.61 -35.56 26.53
C GLU A 83 -9.68 -34.47 27.59
N LYS A 84 -9.69 -33.18 27.23
CA LYS A 84 -9.96 -32.10 28.17
C LYS A 84 -11.27 -31.44 27.78
N GLY A 85 -12.32 -31.67 28.58
CA GLY A 85 -13.63 -31.04 28.37
C GLY A 85 -13.48 -29.56 28.04
N GLY A 86 -14.18 -29.12 26.98
CA GLY A 86 -14.01 -27.79 26.41
C GLY A 86 -14.05 -26.69 27.49
N GLN A 87 -13.01 -25.85 27.54
CA GLN A 87 -12.96 -24.74 28.48
C GLN A 87 -14.12 -23.77 28.20
N MET A 88 -14.92 -23.49 29.22
CA MET A 88 -16.00 -22.52 29.16
C MET A 88 -15.43 -21.11 29.29
N LEU A 89 -15.78 -20.25 28.35
CA LEU A 89 -15.39 -18.85 28.32
C LEU A 89 -16.60 -17.99 28.70
N HIS A 90 -16.47 -17.24 29.78
CA HIS A 90 -17.45 -16.24 30.18
C HIS A 90 -17.11 -14.92 29.49
N CYS A 91 -17.93 -14.56 28.52
CA CYS A 91 -17.71 -13.45 27.63
C CYS A 91 -18.68 -12.31 27.92
N ARG A 92 -18.19 -11.08 27.80
CA ARG A 92 -19.03 -9.90 27.83
C ARG A 92 -19.21 -9.37 26.43
N LEU A 93 -20.45 -9.26 25.97
CA LEU A 93 -20.70 -8.84 24.61
C LEU A 93 -20.32 -7.35 24.42
N PRO A 94 -19.58 -7.01 23.37
CA PRO A 94 -19.30 -5.63 23.02
C PRO A 94 -20.59 -4.94 22.54
N ARG A 95 -20.68 -3.62 22.75
CA ARG A 95 -21.65 -2.80 22.04
C ARG A 95 -21.20 -2.67 20.58
N PRO A 96 -22.12 -2.84 19.60
CA PRO A 96 -21.80 -2.55 18.20
C PRO A 96 -21.32 -1.11 18.05
N GLN A 97 -20.29 -0.92 17.23
CA GLN A 97 -19.80 0.40 16.84
C GLN A 97 -20.66 0.96 15.71
N THR A 98 -20.97 2.25 15.79
CA THR A 98 -21.53 2.97 14.64
C THR A 98 -20.42 3.43 13.69
N GLN A 99 -20.80 3.79 12.47
CA GLN A 99 -19.86 4.32 11.49
C GLN A 99 -19.20 5.62 11.97
N GLU A 100 -19.93 6.47 12.71
CA GLU A 100 -19.42 7.71 13.29
C GLU A 100 -18.40 7.44 14.40
N MET A 101 -18.62 6.41 15.21
CA MET A 101 -17.66 6.00 16.24
C MET A 101 -16.34 5.55 15.61
N VAL A 102 -16.39 4.68 14.60
CA VAL A 102 -15.18 4.22 13.89
C VAL A 102 -14.48 5.37 13.20
N ALA A 103 -15.22 6.26 12.51
CA ALA A 103 -14.63 7.45 11.88
C ALA A 103 -13.93 8.39 12.89
N SER A 104 -14.49 8.53 14.09
CA SER A 104 -13.88 9.29 15.19
C SER A 104 -12.59 8.65 15.71
N LEU A 105 -12.58 7.32 15.85
CA LEU A 105 -11.39 6.55 16.20
C LEU A 105 -10.30 6.68 15.13
N GLU A 106 -10.65 6.54 13.85
CA GLU A 106 -9.73 6.72 12.72
C GLU A 106 -9.13 8.12 12.71
N LYS A 107 -9.96 9.17 12.88
CA LYS A 107 -9.49 10.56 12.95
C LYS A 107 -8.53 10.78 14.11
N SER A 108 -8.83 10.21 15.27
CA SER A 108 -7.99 10.30 16.46
C SER A 108 -6.66 9.58 16.23
N TYR A 109 -6.71 8.33 15.76
CA TYR A 109 -5.53 7.53 15.43
C TYR A 109 -4.63 8.25 14.42
N MET A 110 -5.23 8.82 13.37
CA MET A 110 -4.51 9.63 12.39
C MET A 110 -3.80 10.81 13.04
N LYS A 111 -4.50 11.59 13.86
CA LYS A 111 -3.94 12.77 14.53
C LYS A 111 -2.73 12.43 15.38
N PHE A 112 -2.76 11.31 16.10
CA PHE A 112 -1.67 10.92 17.00
C PHE A 112 -0.48 10.26 16.29
N HIS A 113 -0.72 9.50 15.21
CA HIS A 113 0.33 8.67 14.60
C HIS A 113 0.85 9.18 13.26
N GLN A 114 0.16 10.12 12.58
CA GLN A 114 0.53 10.58 11.24
C GLN A 114 1.96 11.12 11.16
N GLY A 115 2.41 11.92 12.14
CA GLY A 115 3.77 12.48 12.14
C GLY A 115 4.85 11.41 12.18
N ARG A 116 4.65 10.39 13.03
CA ARG A 116 5.57 9.24 13.17
C ARG A 116 5.64 8.43 11.88
N VAL A 117 4.50 8.14 11.26
CA VAL A 117 4.45 7.35 10.01
C VAL A 117 5.04 8.12 8.84
N ARG A 118 4.79 9.43 8.73
CA ARG A 118 5.44 10.29 7.74
C ARG A 118 6.97 10.21 7.79
N ALA A 119 7.53 10.31 8.99
CA ALA A 119 8.99 10.21 9.18
C ALA A 119 9.51 8.80 8.84
N ALA A 120 8.79 7.76 9.24
CA ALA A 120 9.15 6.37 8.93
C ALA A 120 9.12 6.08 7.42
N ILE A 121 8.10 6.57 6.70
CA ILE A 121 8.00 6.44 5.24
C ILE A 121 9.20 7.10 4.56
N TRP A 122 9.55 8.32 4.96
CA TRP A 122 10.71 9.01 4.38
C TRP A 122 12.01 8.27 4.63
N LYS A 123 12.24 7.84 5.87
CA LYS A 123 13.42 7.04 6.23
C LYS A 123 13.51 5.80 5.35
N TRP A 124 12.42 5.04 5.25
CA TRP A 124 12.38 3.84 4.42
C TRP A 124 12.63 4.12 2.94
N LEU A 125 12.00 5.15 2.37
CA LEU A 125 12.25 5.55 0.98
C LEU A 125 13.72 5.87 0.72
N LEU A 126 14.40 6.53 1.66
CA LEU A 126 15.83 6.85 1.53
C LEU A 126 16.71 5.62 1.70
N ASP A 127 16.42 4.75 2.67
CA ASP A 127 17.16 3.51 2.91
C ASP A 127 17.10 2.54 1.71
N LEU A 128 16.04 2.64 0.90
CA LEU A 128 15.88 1.87 -0.33
C LEU A 128 16.73 2.35 -1.51
N THR A 129 17.20 3.60 -1.48
CA THR A 129 17.89 4.19 -2.64
C THR A 129 19.34 3.72 -2.75
N HIS A 130 19.85 3.65 -3.98
CA HIS A 130 21.28 3.42 -4.20
C HIS A 130 22.08 4.71 -3.92
N ARG A 131 23.41 4.69 -4.05
CA ARG A 131 24.30 5.85 -3.78
C ARG A 131 23.98 7.12 -4.57
N ASP A 132 23.32 6.97 -5.72
CA ASP A 132 22.80 8.06 -6.55
C ASP A 132 21.50 8.67 -5.99
N GLY A 133 20.90 8.09 -4.96
CA GLY A 133 19.62 8.51 -4.38
C GLY A 133 18.41 8.04 -5.18
N CYS A 134 18.57 7.00 -6.01
CA CYS A 134 17.52 6.52 -6.89
C CYS A 134 17.37 4.99 -6.85
N VAL A 135 16.19 4.54 -7.23
CA VAL A 135 15.83 3.15 -7.51
C VAL A 135 15.62 3.01 -9.00
N PHE A 136 16.15 1.95 -9.61
CA PHE A 136 15.97 1.65 -11.03
C PHE A 136 15.32 0.28 -11.18
N GLY A 137 14.31 0.17 -12.03
CA GLY A 137 13.60 -1.08 -12.26
C GLY A 137 12.63 -1.02 -13.43
N ASP A 138 12.12 -2.19 -13.82
CA ASP A 138 10.96 -2.32 -14.70
C ASP A 138 9.70 -2.09 -13.87
N GLY A 139 8.82 -1.20 -14.33
CA GLY A 139 7.59 -0.81 -13.64
C GLY A 139 6.32 -1.31 -14.30
N GLU A 140 6.35 -1.75 -15.56
CA GLU A 140 5.15 -2.22 -16.28
C GLU A 140 5.23 -3.68 -16.71
N GLY A 141 6.43 -4.27 -16.81
CA GLY A 141 6.63 -5.59 -17.40
C GLY A 141 5.82 -6.70 -16.74
N THR A 142 5.55 -6.61 -15.44
CA THR A 142 4.71 -7.58 -14.71
C THR A 142 3.22 -7.45 -15.01
N LEU A 143 2.76 -6.26 -15.42
CA LEU A 143 1.36 -5.97 -15.73
C LEU A 143 1.04 -6.14 -17.22
N THR A 144 1.93 -5.68 -18.08
CA THR A 144 1.69 -5.59 -19.54
C THR A 144 2.44 -6.66 -20.32
N GLY A 145 3.39 -7.37 -19.71
CA GLY A 145 4.34 -8.23 -20.40
C GLY A 145 5.41 -7.46 -21.19
N VAL A 146 5.36 -6.12 -21.16
CA VAL A 146 6.24 -5.23 -21.90
C VAL A 146 7.11 -4.45 -20.92
N SER A 147 8.42 -4.64 -20.99
CA SER A 147 9.34 -3.95 -20.08
C SER A 147 9.38 -2.45 -20.32
N GLU A 148 9.06 -1.69 -19.27
CA GLU A 148 9.17 -0.23 -19.23
C GLU A 148 9.99 0.15 -18.01
N TRP A 149 11.14 0.78 -18.26
CA TRP A 149 12.08 1.08 -17.19
C TRP A 149 11.89 2.48 -16.63
N TYR A 150 12.08 2.58 -15.32
CA TYR A 150 11.91 3.81 -14.57
C TYR A 150 13.09 4.04 -13.63
N LEU A 151 13.38 5.32 -13.38
CA LEU A 151 14.29 5.78 -12.35
C LEU A 151 13.49 6.58 -11.33
N PHE A 152 13.32 6.05 -10.12
CA PHE A 152 12.58 6.67 -9.04
C PHE A 152 13.53 7.23 -7.99
N CYS A 153 13.59 8.56 -7.88
CA CYS A 153 14.45 9.27 -6.95
C CYS A 153 13.57 10.03 -5.93
N PRO A 154 13.41 9.55 -4.68
CA PRO A 154 12.47 10.12 -3.71
C PRO A 154 12.65 11.62 -3.42
N HIS A 155 13.89 12.11 -3.39
CA HIS A 155 14.23 13.53 -3.20
C HIS A 155 14.60 14.23 -4.51
N GLY A 156 14.26 13.65 -5.65
CA GLY A 156 14.75 14.08 -6.95
C GLY A 156 13.68 14.05 -8.03
N LEU A 157 14.09 13.56 -9.19
CA LEU A 157 13.24 13.44 -10.36
C LEU A 157 12.88 11.98 -10.61
N ILE A 158 11.61 11.73 -10.84
CA ILE A 158 11.10 10.45 -11.33
C ILE A 158 11.16 10.48 -12.85
N ARG A 159 11.78 9.48 -13.45
CA ARG A 159 11.95 9.38 -14.90
C ARG A 159 11.44 8.09 -15.48
N LYS A 160 10.88 8.18 -16.68
CA LYS A 160 10.58 7.06 -17.56
C LYS A 160 11.66 6.98 -18.65
N VAL A 161 12.13 5.76 -18.94
CA VAL A 161 13.03 5.53 -20.06
C VAL A 161 12.25 5.60 -21.36
N ASN A 162 12.72 6.42 -22.31
CA ASN A 162 12.13 6.47 -23.64
C ASN A 162 12.77 5.41 -24.52
N ARG A 163 12.09 4.27 -24.68
CA ARG A 163 12.59 3.12 -25.45
C ARG A 163 12.86 3.47 -26.91
N THR A 164 12.01 4.27 -27.53
CA THR A 164 12.20 4.72 -28.91
C THR A 164 13.44 5.59 -29.04
N ALA A 165 13.67 6.50 -28.09
CA ALA A 165 14.89 7.30 -28.07
C ALA A 165 16.14 6.44 -27.86
N VAL A 166 16.10 5.45 -26.96
CA VAL A 166 17.22 4.53 -26.74
C VAL A 166 17.50 3.69 -28.01
N ALA A 167 16.47 3.14 -28.64
CA ALA A 167 16.60 2.37 -29.87
C ALA A 167 17.22 3.21 -30.98
N ALA A 168 16.74 4.44 -31.17
CA ALA A 168 17.23 5.35 -32.21
C ALA A 168 18.66 5.87 -31.94
N LEU A 169 18.98 6.21 -30.69
CA LEU A 169 20.29 6.79 -30.33
C LEU A 169 21.44 5.78 -30.36
N TYR A 170 21.14 4.51 -30.08
CA TYR A 170 22.15 3.46 -29.96
C TYR A 170 22.04 2.39 -31.05
N ASP A 171 21.14 2.57 -32.02
CA ASP A 171 20.88 1.66 -33.14
C ASP A 171 20.75 0.20 -32.69
N VAL A 172 19.84 -0.04 -31.75
CA VAL A 172 19.67 -1.35 -31.10
C VAL A 172 18.28 -1.93 -31.33
N SER A 173 18.25 -3.25 -31.49
CA SER A 173 16.99 -3.99 -31.64
C SER A 173 16.21 -4.08 -30.31
N PRO A 174 14.88 -4.34 -30.36
CA PRO A 174 14.07 -4.43 -29.14
C PRO A 174 14.56 -5.46 -28.11
N SER A 175 15.21 -6.54 -28.54
CA SER A 175 15.75 -7.59 -27.65
C SER A 175 17.02 -7.16 -26.91
N GLU A 176 17.78 -6.21 -27.46
CA GLU A 176 18.99 -5.68 -26.83
C GLU A 176 18.73 -4.49 -25.89
N LEU A 177 17.56 -3.85 -26.03
CA LEU A 177 17.16 -2.69 -25.22
C LEU A 177 17.40 -2.87 -23.71
N PRO A 178 16.98 -3.96 -23.04
CA PRO A 178 17.19 -4.10 -21.61
C PRO A 178 18.67 -4.01 -21.20
N ARG A 179 19.55 -4.62 -22.02
CA ARG A 179 21.00 -4.62 -21.79
C ARG A 179 21.58 -3.21 -21.96
N VAL A 180 21.15 -2.48 -22.98
CA VAL A 180 21.60 -1.12 -23.25
C VAL A 180 21.15 -0.17 -22.15
N VAL A 181 19.86 -0.22 -21.77
CA VAL A 181 19.31 0.61 -20.68
C VAL A 181 20.06 0.36 -19.38
N LYS A 182 20.32 -0.90 -19.02
CA LYS A 182 21.11 -1.23 -17.82
C LYS A 182 22.52 -0.61 -17.87
N LYS A 183 23.20 -0.65 -19.03
CA LYS A 183 24.51 -0.01 -19.20
C LYS A 183 24.44 1.52 -19.10
N LEU A 184 23.36 2.15 -19.58
CA LEU A 184 23.17 3.60 -19.47
C LEU A 184 22.98 4.03 -18.01
N VAL A 185 22.18 3.28 -17.26
CA VAL A 185 21.98 3.51 -15.83
C VAL A 185 23.27 3.30 -15.04
N GLN A 186 24.07 2.28 -15.38
CA GLN A 186 25.39 2.08 -14.77
C GLN A 186 26.33 3.26 -15.05
N ARG A 187 26.35 3.79 -16.27
CA ARG A 187 27.12 4.99 -16.62
C ARG A 187 26.66 6.22 -15.84
N TYR A 188 25.35 6.43 -15.73
CA TYR A 188 24.77 7.49 -14.89
C TYR A 188 25.23 7.37 -13.43
N ARG A 189 25.15 6.18 -12.85
CA ARG A 189 25.61 5.93 -11.46
C ARG A 189 27.10 6.21 -11.27
N GLY A 190 27.90 6.10 -12.32
CA GLY A 190 29.34 6.40 -12.30
C GLY A 190 29.69 7.87 -12.56
N SER A 191 28.77 8.70 -13.05
CA SER A 191 29.06 10.11 -13.38
C SER A 191 29.15 11.02 -12.14
N GLY A 192 28.67 10.54 -10.99
CA GLY A 192 28.56 11.34 -9.77
C GLY A 192 27.31 12.22 -9.71
N GLU A 193 26.51 12.26 -10.79
CA GLU A 193 25.19 12.86 -10.78
C GLU A 193 24.26 12.11 -9.81
N LYS A 194 23.37 12.83 -9.13
CA LYS A 194 22.50 12.27 -8.07
C LYS A 194 21.06 12.74 -8.24
N MET A 195 20.13 12.01 -7.64
CA MET A 195 18.71 12.34 -7.54
C MET A 195 18.02 12.46 -8.91
N GLY A 196 18.59 11.81 -9.93
CA GLY A 196 18.22 12.00 -11.32
C GLY A 196 18.61 13.38 -11.87
N CYS A 197 19.26 14.27 -11.13
CA CYS A 197 19.64 15.56 -11.67
C CYS A 197 20.84 15.37 -12.62
N GLY A 198 20.58 15.39 -13.94
CA GLY A 198 21.61 15.16 -14.96
C GLY A 198 21.07 15.37 -16.37
N ASN A 199 21.61 16.35 -17.09
CA ASN A 199 21.18 16.67 -18.46
C ASN A 199 21.47 15.53 -19.44
N ALA A 200 22.43 14.65 -19.10
CA ALA A 200 22.74 13.46 -19.89
C ALA A 200 21.59 12.45 -19.92
N LEU A 201 20.74 12.42 -18.89
CA LEU A 201 19.56 11.56 -18.83
C LEU A 201 18.48 12.00 -19.82
N ASP A 202 18.32 13.30 -20.05
CA ASP A 202 17.23 13.86 -20.85
C ASP A 202 17.29 13.42 -22.32
N LYS A 203 18.45 12.92 -22.78
CA LYS A 203 18.61 12.34 -24.12
C LYS A 203 17.78 11.05 -24.32
N TRP A 204 17.57 10.28 -23.26
CA TRP A 204 16.97 8.94 -23.35
C TRP A 204 15.89 8.66 -22.29
N THR A 205 15.52 9.69 -21.52
CA THR A 205 14.49 9.62 -20.49
C THR A 205 13.59 10.85 -20.55
N SER A 206 12.41 10.74 -19.96
CA SER A 206 11.50 11.86 -19.71
C SER A 206 11.18 11.96 -18.22
N VAL A 207 11.05 13.20 -17.72
CA VAL A 207 10.62 13.44 -16.33
C VAL A 207 9.11 13.23 -16.25
N ILE A 208 8.69 12.35 -15.33
CA ILE A 208 7.27 12.09 -15.05
C ILE A 208 6.82 12.69 -13.71
N GLY A 209 7.76 12.99 -12.81
CA GLY A 209 7.47 13.65 -11.53
C GLY A 209 8.71 14.32 -10.94
N LYS A 210 8.50 15.38 -10.15
CA LYS A 210 9.56 16.16 -9.51
C LYS A 210 9.30 16.34 -8.03
N TYR A 211 10.29 16.05 -7.21
CA TYR A 211 10.26 16.34 -5.78
C TYR A 211 10.16 17.86 -5.55
N LYS A 212 9.19 18.28 -4.74
CA LYS A 212 9.08 19.65 -4.21
C LYS A 212 8.92 19.59 -2.70
N LYS A 213 9.85 20.18 -1.94
CA LYS A 213 9.95 20.08 -0.46
C LYS A 213 8.64 20.31 0.32
N HIS A 214 7.79 21.22 -0.15
CA HIS A 214 6.52 21.58 0.50
C HIS A 214 5.28 20.92 -0.12
N THR A 215 5.44 20.20 -1.23
CA THR A 215 4.33 19.53 -1.95
C THR A 215 4.45 18.01 -1.83
N THR A 216 5.65 17.49 -2.07
CA THR A 216 5.95 16.06 -2.00
C THR A 216 6.19 15.68 -0.56
N GLN A 217 5.13 15.29 0.14
CA GLN A 217 5.20 14.72 1.49
C GLN A 217 4.26 13.51 1.58
N PRO A 218 4.58 12.52 2.43
CA PRO A 218 3.66 11.44 2.73
C PRO A 218 2.36 11.98 3.32
N TYR A 219 1.24 11.60 2.73
CA TYR A 219 -0.09 11.94 3.19
C TYR A 219 -0.96 10.69 3.24
N TRP A 220 -1.97 10.73 4.09
CA TRP A 220 -2.98 9.69 4.14
C TRP A 220 -4.17 10.11 3.27
N ASP A 221 -4.47 9.33 2.24
CA ASP A 221 -5.68 9.48 1.43
C ASP A 221 -6.81 8.73 2.12
N ALA A 222 -7.76 9.46 2.71
CA ALA A 222 -8.90 8.88 3.40
C ALA A 222 -9.86 8.14 2.46
N ASN A 223 -10.01 8.60 1.21
CA ASN A 223 -10.93 7.99 0.24
C ASN A 223 -10.40 6.64 -0.22
N ARG A 224 -9.08 6.53 -0.38
CA ARG A 224 -8.41 5.29 -0.83
C ARG A 224 -7.91 4.41 0.32
N ARG A 225 -7.97 4.92 1.55
CA ARG A 225 -7.39 4.31 2.76
C ARG A 225 -5.94 3.85 2.54
N ALA A 226 -5.12 4.72 1.94
CA ALA A 226 -3.74 4.41 1.60
C ALA A 226 -2.82 5.61 1.85
N TRP A 227 -1.55 5.32 2.13
CA TRP A 227 -0.52 6.35 2.16
C TRP A 227 -0.03 6.67 0.76
N GLY A 228 0.16 7.96 0.48
CA GLY A 228 0.62 8.44 -0.81
C GLY A 228 1.66 9.55 -0.72
N LEU A 229 2.37 9.79 -1.82
CA LEU A 229 3.19 10.96 -2.08
C LEU A 229 2.85 11.51 -3.46
N THR A 230 2.76 12.84 -3.57
CA THR A 230 2.52 13.51 -4.86
C THR A 230 3.79 14.16 -5.38
N TYR A 231 4.15 13.81 -6.60
CA TYR A 231 5.24 14.38 -7.37
C TYR A 231 4.64 15.16 -8.54
N PRO A 232 4.58 16.50 -8.46
CA PRO A 232 4.06 17.30 -9.55
C PRO A 232 4.90 17.14 -10.82
N ASN A 233 4.25 17.28 -11.97
CA ASN A 233 4.88 17.37 -13.27
C ASN A 233 4.58 18.75 -13.89
N ASP A 234 5.54 19.27 -14.66
CA ASP A 234 5.38 20.54 -15.40
C ASP A 234 4.84 20.28 -16.83
N ARG A 235 4.50 19.03 -17.17
CA ARG A 235 3.90 18.64 -18.45
C ARG A 235 2.40 18.96 -18.47
N VAL A 236 1.99 19.78 -19.44
CA VAL A 236 0.58 20.07 -19.71
C VAL A 236 -0.14 18.80 -20.18
N CYS A 237 -1.31 18.54 -19.61
CA CYS A 237 -2.20 17.50 -20.07
C CYS A 237 -3.14 18.03 -21.16
N VAL A 238 -3.23 17.31 -22.25
CA VAL A 238 -4.13 17.62 -23.36
C VAL A 238 -5.19 16.53 -23.40
N THR A 239 -6.19 16.62 -22.53
CA THR A 239 -7.34 15.70 -22.47
C THR A 239 -8.34 15.91 -23.62
N GLY A 240 -8.17 16.95 -24.45
CA GLY A 240 -9.17 17.40 -25.43
C GLY A 240 -9.05 16.93 -26.89
N ARG A 241 -8.16 16.00 -27.27
CA ARG A 241 -8.00 15.61 -28.71
C ARG A 241 -8.60 14.26 -29.13
N VAL A 242 -9.22 13.50 -28.23
CA VAL A 242 -9.87 12.24 -28.64
C VAL A 242 -11.26 12.46 -29.25
N ASN A 243 -11.94 13.57 -28.93
CA ASN A 243 -13.31 13.82 -29.40
C ASN A 243 -13.44 14.99 -30.42
N ALA A 244 -12.34 15.57 -30.88
CA ALA A 244 -12.37 16.76 -31.76
C ALA A 244 -11.99 16.46 -33.23
N SER A 245 -12.11 15.21 -33.70
CA SER A 245 -11.98 14.91 -35.14
C SER A 245 -13.30 14.55 -35.82
N ALA A 246 -14.44 14.79 -35.16
CA ALA A 246 -15.74 14.81 -35.81
C ALA A 246 -16.13 16.28 -36.00
N GLU A 247 -16.13 16.71 -37.26
CA GLU A 247 -16.77 17.92 -37.80
C GLU A 247 -16.07 19.27 -37.57
N GLY A 248 -15.65 19.86 -38.70
CA GLY A 248 -15.91 21.27 -38.96
C GLY A 248 -14.74 22.22 -38.78
N GLU A 249 -13.97 22.40 -39.86
CA GLU A 249 -13.24 23.65 -40.14
C GLU A 249 -14.19 24.86 -40.04
N THR A 250 -14.21 25.55 -38.92
CA THR A 250 -14.68 26.95 -38.89
C THR A 250 -13.82 27.79 -37.94
N LYS A 251 -13.08 28.69 -38.56
CA LYS A 251 -12.41 29.88 -38.03
C LYS A 251 -12.92 30.32 -36.64
N ARG A 252 -12.09 30.14 -35.60
CA ARG A 252 -12.16 30.96 -34.38
C ARG A 252 -10.81 31.61 -34.11
N ARG A 253 -10.78 32.92 -34.37
CA ARG A 253 -9.90 33.89 -33.74
C ARG A 253 -10.26 33.95 -32.24
N GLU A 254 -9.27 34.37 -31.43
CA GLU A 254 -9.44 34.88 -30.06
C GLU A 254 -9.52 33.87 -28.89
N ASP A 255 -8.53 32.97 -28.77
CA ASP A 255 -8.24 32.28 -27.50
C ASP A 255 -7.36 33.13 -26.57
N THR A 256 -7.91 34.25 -26.11
CA THR A 256 -7.39 34.98 -24.93
C THR A 256 -8.49 35.07 -23.90
N ARG A 257 -8.84 33.93 -23.25
CA ARG A 257 -9.55 33.88 -21.95
C ARG A 257 -9.88 32.46 -21.45
N VAL A 258 -8.95 31.50 -21.47
CA VAL A 258 -9.04 30.33 -20.57
C VAL A 258 -7.64 29.82 -20.20
N GLU A 259 -6.89 30.57 -19.38
CA GLU A 259 -5.79 29.99 -18.59
C GLU A 259 -6.32 29.28 -17.33
N ALA A 260 -7.63 29.36 -17.08
CA ALA A 260 -8.31 28.62 -16.02
C ALA A 260 -8.51 27.16 -16.46
N GLY A 261 -7.59 26.27 -16.07
CA GLY A 261 -7.82 24.82 -16.11
C GLY A 261 -6.88 24.02 -17.01
N ARG A 262 -5.61 24.43 -17.21
CA ARG A 262 -4.62 23.48 -17.75
C ARG A 262 -4.41 22.37 -16.72
N GLU A 263 -5.04 21.22 -16.94
CA GLU A 263 -4.73 19.99 -16.22
C GLU A 263 -3.25 19.68 -16.45
N MET A 264 -2.50 19.48 -15.38
CA MET A 264 -1.09 19.12 -15.43
C MET A 264 -0.97 17.65 -15.13
N TRP A 265 0.04 17.01 -15.71
CA TRP A 265 0.36 15.65 -15.30
C TRP A 265 0.79 15.63 -13.83
N GLU A 266 0.43 14.58 -13.13
CA GLU A 266 0.91 14.31 -11.78
C GLU A 266 1.41 12.88 -11.66
N THR A 267 2.37 12.65 -10.77
CA THR A 267 2.78 11.31 -10.37
C THR A 267 2.39 11.10 -8.91
N VAL A 268 1.56 10.11 -8.64
CA VAL A 268 1.18 9.71 -7.27
C VAL A 268 1.85 8.38 -6.96
N VAL A 269 2.68 8.37 -5.93
CA VAL A 269 3.26 7.16 -5.37
C VAL A 269 2.35 6.70 -4.25
N ARG A 270 1.80 5.49 -4.34
CA ARG A 270 0.99 4.85 -3.31
C ARG A 270 1.77 3.73 -2.63
N LEU A 271 1.59 3.63 -1.33
CA LEU A 271 2.24 2.66 -0.48
C LEU A 271 1.18 1.67 0.03
N TYR A 272 1.45 0.38 -0.14
CA TYR A 272 0.57 -0.70 0.31
C TYR A 272 1.33 -1.72 1.13
N CYS A 273 0.64 -2.36 2.07
CA CYS A 273 1.17 -3.55 2.75
C CYS A 273 0.97 -4.81 1.91
N ARG A 274 2.03 -5.64 1.79
CA ARG A 274 1.89 -7.02 1.35
C ARG A 274 1.70 -7.93 2.55
N ARG A 275 0.58 -8.64 2.63
CA ARG A 275 0.30 -9.62 3.70
C ARG A 275 1.01 -10.98 3.53
N GLY A 276 1.81 -11.15 2.48
CA GLY A 276 2.52 -12.39 2.16
C GLY A 276 4.04 -12.25 2.33
N ARG A 277 4.67 -13.28 2.90
CA ARG A 277 6.13 -13.44 2.98
C ARG A 277 6.64 -13.86 1.59
N GLY A 278 7.44 -13.05 0.88
CA GLY A 278 7.90 -13.54 -0.44
C GLY A 278 8.86 -12.73 -1.31
N SER A 279 9.02 -11.42 -1.18
CA SER A 279 10.00 -10.71 -2.03
C SER A 279 10.50 -9.41 -1.41
N SER A 280 11.63 -8.92 -1.94
CA SER A 280 12.18 -7.60 -1.58
C SER A 280 11.14 -6.51 -1.89
N PRO A 281 10.92 -5.52 -1.00
CA PRO A 281 9.85 -4.51 -1.14
C PRO A 281 9.81 -3.78 -2.49
N LEU A 282 10.97 -3.61 -3.14
CA LEU A 282 11.08 -2.92 -4.44
C LEU A 282 11.09 -3.86 -5.65
N GLN A 283 11.26 -5.16 -5.45
CA GLN A 283 11.20 -6.11 -6.56
C GLN A 283 9.80 -6.18 -7.17
N GLU A 284 8.81 -5.66 -6.45
CA GLU A 284 7.42 -5.53 -6.86
C GLU A 284 6.96 -4.08 -6.67
N TRP A 285 7.40 -3.22 -7.57
CA TRP A 285 6.70 -1.96 -7.82
C TRP A 285 6.00 -2.02 -9.17
N THR A 286 4.92 -1.26 -9.31
CA THR A 286 4.25 -1.08 -10.60
C THR A 286 4.06 0.39 -10.89
N VAL A 287 4.12 0.75 -12.16
CA VAL A 287 3.87 2.10 -12.66
C VAL A 287 2.78 2.01 -13.72
N THR A 288 1.69 2.73 -13.51
CA THR A 288 0.55 2.75 -14.42
C THR A 288 0.33 4.16 -14.95
N GLU A 289 0.31 4.32 -16.27
CA GLU A 289 -0.04 5.59 -16.92
C GLU A 289 -1.55 5.67 -17.16
N VAL A 290 -2.24 6.57 -16.46
CA VAL A 290 -3.68 6.82 -16.59
C VAL A 290 -3.90 8.10 -17.39
N ARG A 291 -3.89 7.98 -18.72
CA ARG A 291 -3.99 9.11 -19.65
C ARG A 291 -5.25 9.96 -19.49
N GLN A 292 -6.37 9.34 -19.15
CA GLN A 292 -7.66 10.01 -18.97
C GLN A 292 -7.66 10.98 -17.77
N SER A 293 -6.81 10.73 -16.79
CA SER A 293 -6.69 11.54 -15.57
C SER A 293 -5.33 12.22 -15.46
N CYS A 294 -4.51 12.18 -16.51
CA CYS A 294 -3.18 12.79 -16.53
C CYS A 294 -2.28 12.32 -15.38
N LEU A 295 -2.41 11.06 -14.97
CA LEU A 295 -1.81 10.54 -13.75
C LEU A 295 -0.83 9.42 -14.07
N TYR A 296 0.36 9.47 -13.49
CA TYR A 296 1.21 8.30 -13.30
C TYR A 296 0.99 7.78 -11.88
N GLU A 297 0.50 6.55 -11.76
CA GLU A 297 0.34 5.89 -10.47
C GLU A 297 1.49 4.92 -10.24
N ILE A 298 2.29 5.13 -9.21
CA ILE A 298 3.35 4.24 -8.80
C ILE A 298 2.90 3.51 -7.55
N VAL A 299 2.81 2.18 -7.59
CA VAL A 299 2.46 1.36 -6.44
C VAL A 299 3.73 0.74 -5.88
N LEU A 300 4.02 1.02 -4.60
CA LEU A 300 5.15 0.46 -3.87
C LEU A 300 4.64 -0.40 -2.71
N LEU A 301 5.20 -1.59 -2.57
CA LEU A 301 5.00 -2.40 -1.37
C LEU A 301 5.91 -1.86 -0.27
N SER A 302 5.32 -1.41 0.84
CA SER A 302 6.06 -0.82 1.95
C SER A 302 5.72 -1.52 3.27
N PRO A 303 6.70 -2.17 3.94
CA PRO A 303 6.46 -2.74 5.25
C PRO A 303 6.13 -1.69 6.31
N VAL A 304 6.52 -0.42 6.08
CA VAL A 304 6.28 0.68 7.02
C VAL A 304 4.79 0.99 7.20
N VAL A 305 3.99 0.78 6.16
CA VAL A 305 2.54 1.05 6.23
C VAL A 305 1.74 -0.15 6.74
N CYS A 306 2.35 -1.34 6.87
CA CYS A 306 1.68 -2.54 7.35
C CYS A 306 1.12 -2.40 8.77
N GLU A 307 1.92 -1.91 9.71
CA GLU A 307 1.46 -1.68 11.09
C GLU A 307 0.31 -0.67 11.12
N TRP A 308 0.37 0.35 10.27
CA TRP A 308 -0.69 1.35 10.16
C TRP A 308 -1.98 0.75 9.60
N GLU A 309 -1.91 0.06 8.47
CA GLU A 309 -3.07 -0.58 7.84
C GLU A 309 -3.72 -1.59 8.78
N GLN A 310 -2.93 -2.45 9.41
CA GLN A 310 -3.42 -3.43 10.38
C GLN A 310 -4.14 -2.76 11.56
N ARG A 311 -3.56 -1.70 12.13
CA ARG A 311 -4.19 -0.98 13.25
C ARG A 311 -5.45 -0.26 12.83
N MET A 312 -5.46 0.38 11.65
CA MET A 312 -6.65 1.03 11.09
C MET A 312 -7.80 0.04 10.85
N GLU A 313 -7.48 -1.18 10.41
CA GLU A 313 -8.46 -2.25 10.26
C GLU A 313 -9.03 -2.69 11.61
N HIS A 314 -8.18 -2.82 12.63
CA HIS A 314 -8.61 -3.19 13.98
C HIS A 314 -9.53 -2.15 14.66
N LEU A 315 -9.59 -0.90 14.17
CA LEU A 315 -10.47 0.12 14.73
C LEU A 315 -11.96 -0.18 14.53
N GLY A 316 -12.31 -0.98 13.51
CA GLY A 316 -13.70 -1.41 13.24
C GLY A 316 -14.04 -2.79 13.81
N VAL A 317 -13.11 -3.41 14.53
CA VAL A 317 -13.28 -4.72 15.17
C VAL A 317 -13.83 -4.53 16.58
N ASN A 318 -14.89 -5.27 16.90
CA ASN A 318 -15.43 -5.39 18.25
C ASN A 318 -14.90 -6.69 18.89
N PRO A 319 -13.88 -6.63 19.75
CA PRO A 319 -13.46 -7.83 20.47
C PRO A 319 -14.58 -8.27 21.43
N ILE A 320 -14.72 -9.57 21.62
CA ILE A 320 -15.53 -10.20 22.65
C ILE A 320 -14.56 -10.60 23.76
N PRO A 321 -14.40 -9.76 24.81
CA PRO A 321 -13.54 -10.10 25.93
C PRO A 321 -14.17 -11.22 26.75
N CYS A 322 -13.37 -12.24 27.04
CA CYS A 322 -13.79 -13.41 27.79
C CYS A 322 -12.80 -13.74 28.89
N ILE A 323 -13.26 -14.47 29.91
CA ILE A 323 -12.43 -15.03 30.97
C ILE A 323 -12.66 -16.53 31.03
N VAL A 324 -11.61 -17.28 31.36
CA VAL A 324 -11.74 -18.69 31.75
C VAL A 324 -12.30 -18.71 33.17
N VAL A 325 -13.29 -19.57 33.42
CA VAL A 325 -13.87 -19.79 34.76
C VAL A 325 -13.62 -21.21 35.21
#